data_AF-A0A359GTL9-F1
#
_entry.id   AF-A0A359GTL9-F1
#
_cell.length_a   1.000
_cell.length_b   1.000
_cell.length_c   1.000
_cell.angle_alpha   90.00
_cell.angle_beta   90.00
_cell.angle_gamma   90.00
#
_symmetry.space_group_name_H-M   'P 1'
#
loop_
_entity.id
_entity.type
_entity.pdbx_description
1 polymer ?
#
loop_
_entity_poly.entity_id
_entity_poly.type
_entity_poly.pdbx_seq_one_letter_code
_entity_poly.pdbx_strand_id
1 'polypeptide(L)' 'MKIKAEQLTRTLENHSIELLWLAGDEPLLIQEAADQVREHYRNKGFDEREVLDVDNKFNWD' A
#
# COMPACT_ATOMS: atom_id res chain seq x y z
N MET A 1 5.56 12.78 -1.94
CA MET A 1 4.92 13.38 -0.74
C MET A 1 5.09 12.40 0.41
N LYS A 2 5.52 12.86 1.59
CA LYS A 2 5.55 12.00 2.79
C LYS A 2 4.18 12.09 3.47
N ILE A 3 3.50 10.97 3.63
CA ILE A 3 2.18 10.87 4.28
C ILE A 3 2.40 10.23 5.65
N LYS A 4 1.87 10.82 6.71
CA LYS A 4 1.84 10.16 8.03
C LYS A 4 0.74 9.09 8.03
N ALA A 5 0.94 7.99 8.77
CA ALA A 5 -0.04 6.91 8.85
C ALA A 5 -1.47 7.42 9.19
N GLU A 6 -1.57 8.33 10.16
CA GLU A 6 -2.83 8.98 10.58
C GLU A 6 -3.55 9.76 9.47
N GLN A 7 -2.82 10.17 8.42
CA GLN A 7 -3.34 10.97 7.30
C GLN A 7 -3.68 10.10 6.09
N LEU A 8 -3.41 8.79 6.15
CA LEU A 8 -3.49 7.89 5.00
C LEU A 8 -4.91 7.80 4.43
N THR A 9 -5.91 7.52 5.27
CA THR A 9 -7.33 7.43 4.87
C THR A 9 -7.78 8.67 4.11
N ARG A 10 -7.61 9.85 4.72
CA ARG A 10 -7.98 11.12 4.09
C ARG A 10 -7.23 11.35 2.78
N THR A 11 -5.97 10.93 2.71
CA THR A 11 -5.17 11.11 1.49
C THR A 11 -5.67 10.22 0.35
N LEU A 12 -6.00 8.95 0.64
CA LEU A 12 -6.56 7.99 -0.32
C LEU A 12 -7.93 8.43 -0.85
N GLU A 13 -8.77 9.03 -0.01
CA GLU A 13 -10.08 9.55 -0.40
C GLU A 13 -9.96 10.77 -1.33
N ASN A 14 -9.03 11.69 -1.04
CA ASN A 14 -8.91 12.96 -1.77
C ASN A 14 -8.04 12.88 -3.03
N HIS A 15 -7.23 11.82 -3.17
CA HIS A 15 -6.30 11.68 -4.29
C HIS A 15 -6.36 10.27 -4.89
N SER A 16 -6.24 10.17 -6.21
CA SER A 16 -5.95 8.91 -6.87
C SER A 16 -4.44 8.70 -6.87
N ILE A 17 -3.96 7.64 -6.22
CA ILE A 17 -2.52 7.38 -6.04
C ILE A 17 -2.16 6.07 -6.71
N GLU A 18 -1.57 6.13 -7.90
CA GLU A 18 -1.21 4.93 -8.67
C GLU A 18 -0.05 4.14 -8.06
N LEU A 19 0.81 4.81 -7.29
CA LEU A 19 1.97 4.19 -6.61
C LEU A 19 2.12 4.73 -5.19
N LEU A 20 2.20 3.83 -4.22
CA LEU A 20 2.44 4.16 -2.82
C LEU A 20 3.61 3.35 -2.28
N TRP A 21 4.54 4.03 -1.62
CA TRP A 21 5.67 3.41 -0.93
C TRP A 21 5.40 3.36 0.57
N LEU A 22 5.31 2.16 1.14
CA LEU A 22 5.16 1.95 2.58
C LEU A 22 6.52 1.61 3.19
N ALA A 23 7.02 2.47 4.07
CA ALA A 23 8.29 2.27 4.77
C ALA A 23 8.25 2.86 6.17
N GLY A 24 8.85 2.14 7.12
CA GLY A 24 8.89 2.49 8.53
C GLY A 24 9.41 1.33 9.37
N ASP A 25 9.84 1.65 10.57
CA ASP A 25 10.51 0.68 11.46
C ASP A 25 9.51 -0.11 12.32
N GLU A 26 8.26 0.36 12.41
CA GLU A 26 7.18 -0.24 13.21
C GLU A 26 6.34 -1.21 12.36
N PRO A 27 6.46 -2.54 12.54
CA PRO A 27 5.81 -3.51 11.66
C PRO A 27 4.29 -3.40 11.64
N LEU A 28 3.68 -3.13 12.79
CA LEU A 28 2.22 -3.00 12.92
C LEU A 28 1.70 -1.83 12.08
N LEU A 29 2.37 -0.67 12.15
CA LEU A 29 1.95 0.51 11.37
C LEU A 29 2.05 0.27 9.86
N ILE A 30 3.05 -0.48 9.41
CA ILE A 30 3.20 -0.85 8.00
C ILE A 30 2.08 -1.80 7.56
N GLN A 31 1.75 -2.79 8.39
CA GLN A 31 0.65 -3.72 8.11
C GLN A 31 -0.69 -2.99 8.03
N GLU A 32 -1.00 -2.15 9.02
CA GLU A 32 -2.23 -1.36 9.04
C GLU A 32 -2.34 -0.43 7.84
N ALA A 33 -1.25 0.25 7.46
CA ALA A 33 -1.23 1.08 6.25
C ALA A 33 -1.47 0.27 4.97
N ALA A 34 -0.86 -0.92 4.86
CA ALA A 34 -1.08 -1.80 3.73
C ALA A 34 -2.52 -2.34 3.66
N ASP A 35 -3.15 -2.63 4.80
CA ASP A 35 -4.55 -3.03 4.88
C ASP A 35 -5.48 -1.90 4.41
N GLN A 36 -5.28 -0.67 4.90
CA GLN A 36 -6.07 0.51 4.52
C GLN A 36 -6.02 0.77 3.00
N VAL A 37 -4.82 0.67 2.41
CA VAL A 37 -4.63 0.88 0.96
C VAL A 37 -5.36 -0.20 0.18
N ARG A 38 -5.23 -1.46 0.57
CA ARG A 38 -5.90 -2.57 -0.09
C ARG A 38 -7.42 -2.46 0.01
N GLU A 39 -7.95 -2.10 1.18
CA GLU A 39 -9.38 -1.90 1.36
C GLU A 39 -9.92 -0.78 0.47
N HIS A 40 -9.23 0.36 0.42
CA HIS A 40 -9.60 1.48 -0.45
C HIS A 40 -9.70 1.08 -1.92
N TYR A 41 -8.69 0.37 -2.44
CA TYR A 41 -8.69 -0.04 -3.84
C TYR A 41 -9.70 -1.15 -4.13
N ARG A 42 -9.91 -2.12 -3.22
CA ARG A 42 -11.01 -3.08 -3.35
C ARG A 42 -12.36 -2.38 -3.47
N ASN A 43 -12.61 -1.36 -2.66
CA ASN A 43 -13.86 -0.58 -2.73
C ASN A 43 -14.01 0.22 -4.03
N LYS A 44 -12.91 0.42 -4.79
CA LYS A 44 -12.91 1.03 -6.13
C LYS A 44 -13.03 0.00 -7.27
N GLY A 45 -13.20 -1.28 -6.96
CA GLY A 45 -13.37 -2.36 -7.96
C GLY A 45 -12.06 -3.04 -8.39
N PHE A 46 -11.00 -2.93 -7.59
CA PHE A 46 -9.75 -3.66 -7.83
C PHE A 46 -9.83 -5.03 -7.14
N ASP A 47 -10.20 -6.05 -7.90
CA ASP A 47 -10.50 -7.39 -7.37
C ASP A 47 -9.30 -8.34 -7.41
N GLU A 48 -8.31 -8.05 -8.25
CA GLU A 48 -7.09 -8.85 -8.39
C GLU A 48 -5.92 -8.26 -7.59
N ARG A 49 -5.09 -9.14 -7.06
CA ARG A 49 -3.87 -8.78 -6.34
C ARG A 49 -2.75 -9.75 -6.72
N GLU A 50 -1.68 -9.19 -7.24
CA GLU A 50 -0.41 -9.87 -7.39
C GLU A 50 0.55 -9.42 -6.28
N VAL A 51 1.33 -10.36 -5.75
CA VAL A 51 2.33 -10.10 -4.71
C VAL A 51 3.65 -10.64 -5.21
N LEU A 52 4.64 -9.76 -5.29
CA LEU A 52 5.97 -10.09 -5.71
C LEU A 52 6.89 -9.93 -4.50
N ASP A 53 7.27 -11.06 -3.90
CA ASP A 53 8.23 -11.09 -2.81
C ASP A 53 9.64 -11.17 -3.41
N VAL A 54 10.29 -10.00 -3.54
CA VAL A 54 11.62 -9.90 -4.15
C VAL A 54 12.70 -10.27 -3.15
N ASP A 55 13.34 -11.41 -3.38
CA ASP A 55 14.57 -11.83 -2.70
C ASP A 55 15.75 -11.98 -3.68
N ASN A 56 16.89 -12.48 -3.20
CA ASN A 56 18.10 -12.66 -4.03
C ASN A 56 17.93 -13.67 -5.19
N LYS A 57 16.85 -14.46 -5.19
CA LYS A 57 16.55 -15.48 -6.20
C LYS A 57 15.31 -15.13 -7.03
N PHE A 58 14.75 -13.94 -6.84
CA PHE A 58 13.58 -13.49 -7.58
C PHE A 58 13.89 -13.43 -9.08
N ASN A 59 13.10 -14.14 -9.90
CA ASN A 59 13.25 -14.11 -11.35
C ASN A 59 12.53 -12.88 -11.92
N TRP A 60 13.26 -12.06 -12.66
CA TRP A 60 12.76 -10.86 -13.32
C TRP A 60 12.40 -11.08 -14.80
N ASP A 61 12.76 -12.23 -15.37
CA ASP A 61 12.43 -12.66 -16.74
C ASP A 61 11.03 -13.26 -16.81
#